data_AF-A0AA41SEY0-F1
#
_entry.id   AF-A0AA41SEY0-F1
#
_cell.length_a   1.000
_cell.length_b   1.000
_cell.length_c   1.000
_cell.angle_alpha   90.00
_cell.angle_beta   90.00
_cell.angle_gamma   90.00
#
_symmetry.space_group_name_H-M   'P 1'
#
loop_
_entity.id
_entity.type
_entity.pdbx_description
1 polymer ?
#
loop_
_entity_poly.entity_id
_entity_poly.type
_entity_poly.pdbx_seq_one_letter_code
_entity_poly.pdbx_strand_id
1 'polypeptide(L)'
;MEVRRKSVLHLYSLVLVCVLCTSTNALLSPKGVNSEVQALMAIKESLEDPHGVLDNWDADSVDPCSWTMVTCSPDNTVVTGLGTPSQNLSGSLSPSIGNLTNLQIV
;
A
#
# COMPACT_ATOMS: atom_id res chain seq x y z
N MET A 1 -11.36 -46.35 -32.60
CA MET A 1 -9.95 -45.93 -32.38
C MET A 1 -9.79 -44.41 -32.56
N GLU A 2 -10.47 -43.78 -33.53
CA GLU A 2 -10.43 -42.33 -33.79
C GLU A 2 -10.93 -41.44 -32.63
N VAL A 3 -11.98 -41.86 -31.91
CA VAL A 3 -12.56 -41.09 -30.78
C VAL A 3 -11.60 -41.01 -29.59
N ARG A 4 -10.92 -42.12 -29.27
CA ARG A 4 -9.92 -42.17 -28.19
C ARG A 4 -8.71 -41.28 -28.51
N ARG A 5 -8.32 -41.20 -29.79
CA ARG A 5 -7.23 -40.33 -30.26
C ARG A 5 -7.59 -38.85 -30.11
N LYS A 6 -8.82 -38.44 -30.44
CA LYS A 6 -9.32 -37.07 -30.27
C LYS A 6 -9.40 -36.64 -28.81
N SER A 7 -9.87 -37.52 -27.92
CA SER A 7 -9.92 -37.28 -26.47
C SER A 7 -8.52 -37.12 -25.85
N VAL A 8 -7.54 -37.92 -26.30
CA VAL A 8 -6.15 -37.81 -25.83
C VAL A 8 -5.50 -36.51 -26.31
N LEU A 9 -5.74 -36.10 -27.56
CA LEU A 9 -5.26 -34.82 -28.10
C LEU A 9 -5.89 -33.61 -27.39
N HIS A 10 -7.18 -33.66 -27.07
CA HIS A 10 -7.86 -32.63 -26.27
C HIS A 10 -7.31 -32.57 -24.86
N LEU A 11 -7.10 -33.70 -24.20
CA LEU A 11 -6.53 -33.76 -22.86
C LEU A 11 -5.10 -33.21 -22.83
N TYR A 12 -4.29 -33.55 -23.83
CA TYR A 12 -2.93 -33.01 -23.98
C TYR A 12 -2.92 -31.49 -24.20
N SER A 13 -3.82 -30.98 -25.05
CA SER A 13 -3.99 -29.55 -25.26
C SER A 13 -4.44 -28.83 -23.98
N LEU A 14 -5.36 -29.41 -23.21
CA LEU A 14 -5.86 -28.84 -21.96
C LEU A 14 -4.74 -28.78 -20.90
N VAL A 15 -3.95 -29.85 -20.78
CA VAL A 15 -2.80 -29.93 -19.88
C VAL A 15 -1.72 -28.91 -20.27
N LEU A 16 -1.41 -28.76 -21.56
CA LEU A 16 -0.44 -27.77 -22.06
C LEU A 16 -0.88 -26.34 -21.72
N VAL A 17 -2.16 -26.01 -21.88
CA VAL A 17 -2.71 -24.69 -21.52
C VAL A 17 -2.64 -24.45 -20.01
N CYS A 18 -2.96 -25.44 -19.17
CA CYS A 18 -2.83 -25.32 -17.72
C CYS A 18 -1.37 -25.07 -17.29
N VAL A 19 -0.41 -25.80 -17.86
CA VAL A 19 1.03 -25.62 -17.55
C VAL A 19 1.49 -24.21 -17.93
N LEU A 20 1.07 -23.68 -19.08
CA LEU A 20 1.39 -22.31 -19.51
C LEU A 20 0.73 -21.23 -18.62
N CYS A 21 -0.45 -21.49 -18.05
CA CYS A 21 -1.11 -20.57 -17.11
C CYS A 21 -0.44 -20.54 -15.74
N THR A 22 0.22 -21.63 -15.32
CA THR A 22 0.89 -21.68 -14.01
C THR A 22 2.20 -20.89 -13.96
N SER A 23 2.79 -20.54 -15.11
CA SER A 23 4.07 -19.83 -15.20
C SER A 23 3.98 -18.30 -15.06
N THR A 24 2.80 -17.69 -14.90
CA THR A 24 2.66 -16.21 -14.92
C THR A 24 2.61 -15.53 -13.54
N ASN A 25 2.83 -16.25 -12.43
CA ASN A 25 2.75 -15.68 -11.08
C ASN A 25 4.11 -15.24 -10.49
N ALA A 26 4.98 -14.60 -11.27
CA ALA A 26 6.32 -14.23 -10.77
C ALA A 26 6.86 -12.86 -11.20
N LEU A 27 6.01 -11.90 -11.59
CA LEU A 27 6.45 -10.53 -11.93
C LEU A 27 5.92 -9.42 -11.02
N LEU A 28 5.16 -9.76 -9.98
CA LEU A 28 4.86 -8.81 -8.92
C LEU A 28 5.97 -8.95 -7.88
N SER A 29 6.99 -8.10 -7.98
CA SER A 29 7.78 -7.79 -6.78
C SER A 29 6.76 -7.37 -5.72
N PRO A 30 6.77 -7.94 -4.50
CA PRO A 30 6.02 -7.33 -3.42
C PRO A 30 6.43 -5.87 -3.42
N LYS A 31 5.50 -4.94 -3.68
CA LYS A 31 5.76 -3.54 -3.37
C LYS A 31 6.25 -3.57 -1.93
N GLY A 32 7.49 -3.14 -1.68
CA GLY A 32 8.06 -3.15 -0.35
C GLY A 32 7.07 -2.41 0.56
N VAL A 33 6.55 -3.11 1.57
CA VAL A 33 5.53 -2.53 2.45
C VAL A 33 6.21 -1.40 3.22
N ASN A 34 5.82 -0.16 2.95
CA ASN A 34 6.31 0.99 3.69
C ASN A 34 5.54 1.06 5.03
N SER A 35 6.22 0.77 6.14
CA SER A 35 5.62 0.76 7.48
C SER A 35 5.15 2.15 7.93
N GLU A 36 5.81 3.22 7.47
CA GLU A 36 5.38 4.58 7.76
C GLU A 36 4.07 4.89 7.03
N VAL A 37 3.94 4.50 5.76
CA VAL A 37 2.67 4.60 5.01
C VAL A 37 1.55 3.86 5.73
N GLN A 38 1.77 2.63 6.19
CA GLN A 38 0.76 1.89 6.95
C GLN A 38 0.36 2.59 8.25
N ALA A 39 1.34 3.14 8.98
CA ALA A 39 1.09 3.89 10.21
C ALA A 39 0.27 5.14 9.96
N LEU A 40 0.61 5.90 8.90
CA LEU A 40 -0.10 7.10 8.48
C LEU A 40 -1.53 6.77 8.04
N MET A 41 -1.76 5.71 7.27
CA MET A 41 -3.12 5.31 6.90
C MET A 41 -3.97 4.95 8.13
N ALA A 42 -3.40 4.27 9.12
CA ALA A 42 -4.10 3.97 10.37
C ALA A 42 -4.41 5.22 11.21
N ILE A 43 -3.59 6.28 11.10
CA ILE A 43 -3.88 7.59 11.71
C ILE A 43 -4.99 8.30 10.94
N LYS A 44 -4.93 8.31 9.60
CA LYS A 44 -5.98 8.89 8.75
C LYS A 44 -7.35 8.28 9.04
N GLU A 45 -7.43 6.97 9.20
CA GLU A 45 -8.68 6.26 9.53
C GLU A 45 -9.23 6.60 10.93
N SER A 46 -8.38 7.04 11.86
CA SER A 46 -8.79 7.39 13.23
C SER A 46 -9.17 8.86 13.40
N LEU A 47 -8.95 9.68 12.36
CA LEU A 47 -9.24 11.10 12.33
C LEU A 47 -10.51 11.40 11.52
N GLU A 48 -11.25 12.39 11.97
CA GLU A 48 -12.34 13.00 11.21
C GLU A 48 -11.82 14.22 10.46
N ASP A 49 -11.92 14.17 9.13
CA ASP A 49 -11.40 15.20 8.23
C ASP A 49 -12.53 15.83 7.39
N PRO A 50 -13.28 16.81 7.94
CA PRO A 50 -14.40 17.42 7.24
C PRO A 50 -13.98 18.29 6.04
N HIS A 51 -12.69 18.59 5.89
CA HIS A 51 -12.17 19.50 4.87
C HIS A 51 -11.28 18.83 3.82
N GLY A 52 -11.09 17.51 3.91
CA GLY A 52 -10.28 16.74 2.95
C GLY A 52 -8.79 17.10 2.98
N VAL A 53 -8.27 17.52 4.14
CA VAL A 53 -6.86 17.92 4.29
C VAL A 53 -5.91 16.73 4.09
N LEU A 54 -6.37 15.52 4.41
CA LEU A 54 -5.65 14.25 4.27
C LEU A 54 -5.92 13.56 2.92
N ASP A 55 -6.57 14.23 1.96
CA ASP A 55 -6.97 13.63 0.68
C ASP A 55 -5.80 13.08 -0.14
N ASN A 56 -4.63 13.72 -0.06
CA ASN A 56 -3.44 13.26 -0.79
C ASN A 56 -2.65 12.13 -0.10
N TRP A 57 -3.13 11.62 1.05
CA TRP A 57 -2.55 10.44 1.68
C TRP A 57 -3.06 9.18 0.97
N ASP A 58 -2.13 8.42 0.40
CA ASP A 58 -2.39 7.28 -0.48
C ASP A 58 -1.72 6.00 0.03
N ALA A 59 -2.52 4.97 0.32
CA ALA A 59 -2.03 3.67 0.78
C ALA A 59 -1.10 2.97 -0.22
N ASP A 60 -1.20 3.32 -1.52
CA ASP A 60 -0.37 2.77 -2.59
C ASP A 60 0.92 3.56 -2.85
N SER A 61 1.11 4.70 -2.18
CA SER A 61 2.32 5.52 -2.33
C SER A 61 3.55 4.82 -1.75
N VAL A 62 4.69 5.06 -2.41
CA VAL A 62 6.00 4.65 -1.90
C VAL A 62 6.67 5.75 -1.07
N ASP A 63 6.20 6.99 -1.20
CA ASP A 63 6.80 8.19 -0.62
C ASP A 63 5.72 9.05 0.09
N PRO A 64 5.67 9.03 1.44
CA PRO A 64 4.75 9.86 2.21
C PRO A 64 5.24 11.30 2.41
N CYS A 65 6.48 11.66 2.04
CA CYS A 65 7.05 12.99 2.30
C CYS A 65 6.42 14.11 1.46
N SER A 66 5.74 13.74 0.37
CA SER A 66 4.95 14.66 -0.45
C SER A 66 3.57 14.97 0.12
N TRP A 67 3.18 14.33 1.22
CA TRP A 67 1.84 14.42 1.76
C TRP A 67 1.61 15.70 2.57
N THR A 68 0.36 16.14 2.58
CA THR A 68 -0.03 17.30 3.38
C THR A 68 0.15 16.95 4.85
N MET A 69 0.70 17.87 5.64
CA MET A 69 0.94 17.71 7.09
C MET A 69 1.98 16.66 7.47
N VAL A 70 2.71 16.09 6.51
CA VAL A 70 3.88 15.23 6.75
C VAL A 70 5.15 16.04 6.57
N THR A 71 6.06 15.95 7.53
CA THR A 71 7.42 16.48 7.44
C THR A 71 8.40 15.31 7.48
N CYS A 72 9.37 15.33 6.58
CA CYS A 72 10.42 14.32 6.52
C CYS A 72 11.79 14.89 6.91
N SER A 73 12.74 13.98 7.09
CA SER A 73 14.17 14.29 7.21
C SER A 73 14.68 15.07 5.99
N PRO A 74 15.83 15.77 6.09
CA PRO A 74 16.39 16.58 4.99
C PRO A 74 16.67 15.80 3.70
N ASP A 75 16.84 14.48 3.79
CA ASP A 75 17.05 13.56 2.66
C ASP A 75 15.75 12.92 2.13
N ASN A 76 14.58 13.28 2.68
CA ASN A 76 13.24 12.76 2.32
C ASN A 76 13.11 11.24 2.45
N THR A 77 13.75 10.63 3.43
CA THR A 77 13.75 9.18 3.61
C THR A 77 12.90 8.70 4.78
N VAL A 78 12.71 9.53 5.80
CA VAL A 78 11.99 9.15 7.02
C VAL A 78 11.05 10.26 7.47
N VAL A 79 9.90 9.88 8.02
CA VAL A 79 8.92 10.81 8.59
C VAL A 79 9.41 11.29 9.96
N THR A 80 9.56 12.61 10.11
CA THR A 80 10.07 13.26 11.32
C THR A 80 9.06 14.19 11.97
N GLY A 81 8.00 14.57 11.27
CA GLY A 81 6.96 15.42 11.82
C GLY A 81 5.58 15.13 11.25
N LEU A 82 4.59 15.23 12.13
CA LEU A 82 3.19 15.40 11.78
C LEU A 82 2.77 16.76 12.30
N GLY A 83 2.06 17.55 11.50
CA GLY A 83 1.74 18.90 11.91
C GLY A 83 0.45 19.38 11.30
N THR A 84 -0.53 19.67 12.15
CA THR A 84 -1.79 20.27 11.74
C THR A 84 -1.77 21.76 12.07
N PRO A 85 -1.49 22.68 11.13
CA PRO A 85 -2.06 24.02 11.30
C PRO A 85 -3.58 23.84 11.46
N SER A 86 -4.25 24.73 12.18
CA SER A 86 -5.65 24.62 12.60
C SER A 86 -6.63 24.29 11.46
N GLN A 87 -6.77 22.99 11.15
CA GLN A 87 -7.52 22.46 10.00
C GLN A 87 -8.81 21.74 10.44
N ASN A 88 -9.21 21.90 11.71
CA ASN A 88 -10.37 21.27 12.33
C ASN A 88 -10.43 19.73 12.18
N LEU A 89 -9.27 19.07 12.07
CA LEU A 89 -9.21 17.62 12.24
C LEU A 89 -9.62 17.26 13.67
N SER A 90 -10.48 16.27 13.81
CA SER A 90 -10.91 15.75 15.11
C SER A 90 -10.83 14.23 15.15
N GLY A 91 -11.32 13.58 16.20
CA GLY A 91 -11.17 12.13 16.40
C GLY A 91 -10.05 11.77 17.39
N SER A 92 -9.50 10.56 17.25
CA SER A 92 -8.48 10.02 18.14
C SER A 92 -7.20 9.74 17.36
N LEU A 93 -6.06 9.86 18.03
CA LEU A 93 -4.78 9.51 17.42
C LEU A 93 -4.55 7.98 17.44
N SER A 94 -4.26 7.44 16.27
CA SER A 94 -3.65 6.14 15.99
C SER A 94 -2.60 5.66 17.00
N PRO A 95 -2.74 4.58 17.80
CA PRO A 95 -1.57 3.97 18.48
C PRO A 95 -0.46 3.58 17.51
N SER A 96 -0.80 3.36 16.23
CA SER A 96 0.13 3.14 15.13
C SER A 96 1.13 4.28 14.93
N ILE A 97 0.92 5.46 15.53
CA ILE A 97 1.94 6.52 15.59
C ILE A 97 3.27 6.03 16.18
N GLY A 98 3.24 5.01 17.05
CA GLY A 98 4.45 4.37 17.58
C GLY A 98 5.31 3.67 16.52
N ASN A 99 4.78 3.41 15.33
CA ASN A 99 5.54 2.85 14.20
C ASN A 99 6.30 3.94 13.42
N LEU A 100 6.04 5.23 13.66
CA LEU A 100 6.83 6.35 13.13
C LEU A 100 8.02 6.59 14.07
N THR A 101 9.04 5.73 13.98
CA THR A 101 10.14 5.67 14.97
C THR A 101 11.06 6.89 14.96
N ASN A 102 11.07 7.68 13.88
CA ASN A 102 11.87 8.90 13.75
C ASN A 102 11.06 10.18 14.02
N LEU A 103 9.81 10.05 14.47
CA LEU A 103 8.93 11.18 14.72
C LEU A 103 9.46 12.05 15.87
N GLN A 104 9.62 13.34 15.61
CA GLN A 104 10.15 14.34 16.53
C GLN A 104 9.10 15.41 16.89
N ILE A 105 8.16 15.67 15.98
CA ILE A 105 7.18 16.76 16.09
C ILE A 105 5.78 16.20 15.79
N VAL A 106 4.79 16.56 16.62
CA VAL A 106 3.36 16.21 16.48
C VAL A 106 2.52 17.45 16.77
#